data_AF-A0A6J0NHP7-F1
#
_entry.id   AF-A0A6J0NHP7-F1
#
_cell.length_a   1.000
_cell.length_b   1.000
_cell.length_c   1.000
_cell.angle_alpha   90.00
_cell.angle_beta   90.00
_cell.angle_gamma   90.00
#
_symmetry.space_group_name_H-M   'P 1'
#
loop_
_entity.id
_entity.type
_entity.pdbx_description
1 polymer ?
#
loop_
_entity_poly.entity_id
_entity_poly.type
_entity_poly.pdbx_seq_one_letter_code
_entity_poly.pdbx_strand_id
1 'polypeptide(L)'
;MGQAQSNENSASTSNTPPPSTNSPRDSDDTSSSPMGSLLAEAAAFGEGDNENESLEAKAQKALDCPCIADLRNGSCGSQFTEAFRCFLMSSAEEKGSDCVHPFVALQSCIKANPNAFSKEVLEDKEETDKKEEEQQPPVQQDHRIIPPLWAKDPPRSGKSKL
;
A
#
# COMPACT_ATOMS: atom_id res chain seq x y z
N MET A 1 -4.92 -24.82 69.55
CA MET A 1 -6.26 -24.22 69.71
C MET A 1 -6.22 -22.89 68.96
N GLY A 2 -6.71 -22.68 67.74
CA GLY A 2 -7.73 -23.39 66.99
C GLY A 2 -8.94 -22.48 66.77
N GLN A 3 -8.92 -21.72 65.66
CA GLN A 3 -10.04 -21.09 64.95
C GLN A 3 -10.67 -19.80 65.50
N ALA A 4 -10.74 -18.80 64.61
CA ALA A 4 -11.83 -17.83 64.53
C ALA A 4 -12.28 -17.74 63.06
N GLN A 5 -13.56 -18.05 62.83
CA GLN A 5 -14.36 -17.83 61.62
C GLN A 5 -14.80 -16.33 61.61
N SER A 6 -15.33 -15.64 60.59
CA SER A 6 -16.17 -15.98 59.44
C SER A 6 -16.27 -14.77 58.47
N ASN A 7 -16.57 -15.06 57.20
CA ASN A 7 -17.54 -14.44 56.28
C ASN A 7 -17.44 -13.00 55.70
N GLU A 8 -17.37 -13.01 54.36
CA GLU A 8 -18.29 -12.44 53.36
C GLU A 8 -18.15 -11.00 52.77
N ASN A 9 -17.92 -11.04 51.46
CA ASN A 9 -18.57 -10.30 50.37
C ASN A 9 -18.00 -8.93 49.90
N SER A 10 -17.48 -8.97 48.67
CA SER A 10 -17.57 -7.98 47.58
C SER A 10 -17.29 -6.50 47.87
N ALA A 11 -16.17 -6.00 47.33
CA ALA A 11 -16.14 -5.13 46.14
C ALA A 11 -14.94 -4.17 46.17
N SER A 12 -14.25 -4.10 45.03
CA SER A 12 -13.53 -2.93 44.50
C SER A 12 -12.29 -2.45 45.25
N THR A 13 -11.10 -2.74 44.70
CA THR A 13 -10.16 -1.74 44.13
C THR A 13 -8.78 -2.38 43.94
N SER A 14 -8.34 -2.56 42.70
CA SER A 14 -6.94 -2.28 42.28
C SER A 14 -6.73 -2.56 40.79
N ASN A 15 -6.58 -1.46 40.04
CA ASN A 15 -5.69 -1.26 38.89
C ASN A 15 -5.28 -2.47 38.04
N THR A 16 -5.80 -2.55 36.81
CA THR A 16 -5.13 -3.22 35.68
C THR A 16 -5.53 -2.49 34.39
N PRO A 17 -4.57 -2.04 33.55
CA PRO A 17 -4.88 -1.44 32.25
C PRO A 17 -5.46 -2.50 31.29
N PRO A 18 -6.30 -2.10 30.31
CA PRO A 18 -6.91 -3.05 29.38
C PRO A 18 -5.85 -3.74 28.50
N PRO A 19 -6.08 -4.99 28.05
CA PRO A 19 -5.23 -5.60 27.05
C PRO A 19 -5.31 -4.77 25.77
N SER A 20 -4.18 -4.20 25.37
CA SER A 20 -4.01 -3.69 24.02
C SER A 20 -4.16 -4.88 23.07
N THR A 21 -5.32 -4.94 22.42
CA THR A 21 -5.52 -5.65 21.17
C THR A 21 -4.43 -5.19 20.22
N ASN A 22 -3.36 -5.99 20.08
CA ASN A 22 -2.50 -5.90 18.91
C ASN A 22 -3.32 -6.47 17.76
N SER A 23 -4.18 -5.61 17.21
CA SER A 23 -4.70 -5.78 15.86
C SER A 23 -3.50 -5.96 14.93
N PRO A 24 -3.59 -6.86 13.94
CA PRO A 24 -2.68 -6.82 12.81
C PRO A 24 -2.76 -5.40 12.25
N ARG A 25 -1.63 -4.70 12.26
CA ARG A 25 -1.48 -3.51 11.45
C ARG A 25 -1.44 -4.01 10.02
N ASP A 26 -2.61 -4.13 9.45
CA ASP A 26 -2.84 -4.07 8.01
C ASP A 26 -2.14 -2.80 7.53
N SER A 27 -0.89 -2.96 7.09
CA SER A 27 -0.13 -1.90 6.47
C SER A 27 -0.54 -1.90 5.01
N ASP A 28 -1.79 -1.51 4.77
CA ASP A 28 -2.37 -1.25 3.46
C ASP A 28 -1.82 0.10 2.93
N ASP A 29 -0.50 0.23 2.86
CA ASP A 29 0.20 1.31 2.14
C ASP A 29 0.80 0.73 0.85
N THR A 30 0.14 -0.27 0.26
CA THR A 30 0.38 -0.79 -1.10
C THR A 30 -0.94 -0.96 -1.86
N SER A 31 -2.04 -0.45 -1.30
CA SER A 31 -3.42 -0.60 -1.80
C SER A 31 -4.03 0.75 -2.17
N SER A 32 -3.29 1.56 -2.90
CA SER A 32 -3.87 2.71 -3.62
C SER A 32 -3.57 2.69 -5.10
N SER A 33 -2.76 1.72 -5.57
CA SER A 33 -2.51 1.53 -6.98
C SER A 33 -3.57 0.61 -7.60
N PRO A 34 -4.12 0.94 -8.78
CA PRO A 34 -5.12 0.13 -9.48
C PRO A 34 -4.66 -1.32 -9.72
N MET A 35 -3.34 -1.54 -9.85
CA MET A 35 -2.73 -2.87 -9.88
C MET A 35 -3.01 -3.72 -8.64
N GLY A 36 -2.89 -3.15 -7.43
CA GLY A 36 -3.03 -3.91 -6.18
C GLY A 36 -4.42 -4.53 -6.05
N SER A 37 -5.46 -3.78 -6.46
CA SER A 37 -6.83 -4.26 -6.47
C SER A 37 -7.03 -5.45 -7.41
N LEU A 38 -6.45 -5.41 -8.62
CA LEU A 38 -6.54 -6.51 -9.59
C LEU A 38 -5.83 -7.77 -9.09
N LEU A 39 -4.69 -7.63 -8.42
CA LEU A 39 -3.94 -8.75 -7.85
C LEU A 39 -4.70 -9.40 -6.67
N ALA A 40 -5.33 -8.59 -5.82
CA ALA A 40 -6.18 -9.10 -4.74
C ALA A 40 -7.39 -9.87 -5.28
N GLU A 41 -8.04 -9.36 -6.32
CA GLU A 41 -9.15 -10.04 -6.98
C GLU A 41 -8.72 -11.36 -7.63
N ALA A 42 -7.54 -11.39 -8.27
CA ALA A 42 -6.97 -12.62 -8.82
C ALA A 42 -6.64 -13.65 -7.73
N ALA A 43 -6.10 -13.22 -6.59
CA ALA A 43 -5.85 -14.12 -5.46
C ALA A 43 -7.16 -14.75 -4.96
N ALA A 44 -8.21 -13.95 -4.80
CA ALA A 44 -9.54 -14.41 -4.42
C ALA A 44 -10.14 -15.37 -5.47
N PHE A 45 -9.87 -15.16 -6.77
CA PHE A 45 -10.27 -16.10 -7.82
C PHE A 45 -9.58 -17.47 -7.68
N GLY A 46 -8.36 -17.51 -7.14
CA GLY A 46 -7.63 -18.74 -6.81
C GLY A 46 -8.26 -19.54 -5.67
N GLU A 47 -8.98 -18.88 -4.76
CA GLU A 47 -9.82 -19.49 -3.73
C GLU A 47 -11.11 -20.04 -4.36
N GLY A 48 -11.00 -21.18 -5.05
CA GLY A 48 -12.17 -21.95 -5.51
C GLY A 48 -12.93 -22.64 -4.37
N ASP A 49 -14.08 -23.24 -4.68
CA ASP A 49 -14.93 -24.00 -3.74
C ASP A 49 -14.26 -25.21 -3.03
N ASN A 50 -13.05 -25.60 -3.44
CA ASN A 50 -12.37 -26.78 -2.88
C ASN A 50 -11.20 -26.37 -1.96
N GLU A 51 -11.45 -26.52 -0.67
CA GLU A 51 -10.50 -26.19 0.39
C GLU A 51 -9.23 -27.07 0.35
N ASN A 52 -9.33 -28.26 -0.26
CA ASN A 52 -8.25 -29.25 -0.37
C ASN A 52 -7.28 -29.03 -1.55
N GLU A 53 -7.37 -27.91 -2.28
CA GLU A 53 -6.47 -27.62 -3.38
C GLU A 53 -5.07 -27.19 -2.90
N SER A 54 -4.01 -27.67 -3.57
CA SER A 54 -2.61 -27.30 -3.30
C SER A 54 -2.39 -25.81 -3.55
N LEU A 55 -1.44 -25.19 -2.82
CA LEU A 55 -1.05 -23.78 -3.05
C LEU A 55 -0.65 -23.52 -4.50
N GLU A 56 -0.03 -24.50 -5.15
CA GLU A 56 0.34 -24.43 -6.57
C GLU A 56 -0.89 -24.34 -7.49
N ALA A 57 -1.93 -25.12 -7.21
CA ALA A 57 -3.14 -25.13 -8.01
C ALA A 57 -3.95 -23.84 -7.80
N LYS A 58 -4.02 -23.34 -6.56
CA LYS A 58 -4.59 -22.03 -6.23
C LYS A 58 -3.84 -20.90 -6.94
N ALA A 59 -2.51 -20.97 -6.95
CA ALA A 59 -1.67 -20.00 -7.65
C ALA A 59 -1.91 -20.02 -9.16
N GLN A 60 -2.00 -21.21 -9.75
CA GLN A 60 -2.31 -21.36 -11.16
C GLN A 60 -3.71 -20.83 -11.49
N LYS A 61 -4.70 -21.13 -10.67
CA LYS A 61 -6.06 -20.62 -10.85
C LYS A 61 -6.13 -19.10 -10.76
N ALA A 62 -5.45 -18.51 -9.78
CA ALA A 62 -5.32 -17.05 -9.66
C ALA A 62 -4.66 -16.43 -10.91
N LEU A 63 -3.61 -17.05 -11.44
CA LEU A 63 -2.95 -16.66 -12.69
C LEU A 63 -3.85 -16.75 -13.93
N ASP A 64 -4.91 -17.55 -13.87
CA ASP A 64 -5.92 -17.67 -14.91
C ASP A 64 -7.10 -16.70 -14.75
N CYS A 65 -7.07 -15.82 -13.73
CA CYS A 65 -8.06 -14.76 -13.61
C CYS A 65 -8.00 -13.82 -14.84
N PRO A 66 -9.13 -13.61 -15.55
CA PRO A 66 -9.16 -12.70 -16.69
C PRO A 66 -8.85 -11.25 -16.28
N CYS A 67 -9.04 -10.91 -15.00
CA CYS A 67 -8.73 -9.61 -14.41
C CYS A 67 -7.24 -9.20 -14.50
N ILE A 68 -6.33 -10.17 -14.60
CA ILE A 68 -4.87 -9.94 -14.73
C ILE A 68 -4.32 -10.42 -16.07
N ALA A 69 -5.19 -10.74 -17.04
CA ALA A 69 -4.78 -11.24 -18.34
C ALA A 69 -3.84 -10.25 -19.06
N ASP A 70 -4.13 -8.95 -19.01
CA ASP A 70 -3.29 -7.93 -19.64
C ASP A 70 -1.88 -7.85 -19.01
N LEU A 71 -1.80 -8.05 -17.69
CA LEU A 71 -0.53 -8.06 -16.96
C LEU A 71 0.32 -9.27 -17.33
N ARG A 72 -0.33 -10.44 -17.48
CA ARG A 72 0.31 -11.71 -17.84
C ARG A 72 0.72 -11.77 -19.31
N ASN A 73 -0.06 -11.17 -20.20
CA ASN A 73 0.18 -11.20 -21.65
C ASN A 73 1.03 -10.01 -22.15
N GLY A 74 1.32 -9.04 -21.28
CA GLY A 74 2.19 -7.90 -21.59
C GLY A 74 3.68 -8.27 -21.72
N SER A 75 4.50 -7.28 -22.08
CA SER A 75 5.95 -7.45 -22.30
C SER A 75 6.74 -7.85 -21.05
N CYS A 76 6.18 -7.60 -19.86
CA CYS A 76 6.74 -8.02 -18.57
C CYS A 76 6.01 -9.21 -17.94
N GLY A 77 5.13 -9.86 -18.71
CA GLY A 77 4.24 -10.91 -18.22
C GLY A 77 4.92 -12.14 -17.63
N SER A 78 6.10 -12.51 -18.14
CA SER A 78 6.90 -13.62 -17.58
C SER A 78 7.32 -13.32 -16.14
N GLN A 79 7.89 -12.12 -15.90
CA GLN A 79 8.33 -11.71 -14.57
C GLN A 79 7.14 -11.53 -13.62
N PHE A 80 6.01 -11.04 -14.15
CA PHE A 80 4.77 -10.91 -13.39
C PHE A 80 4.25 -12.27 -12.92
N THR A 81 4.16 -13.24 -13.85
CA THR A 81 3.70 -14.60 -13.55
C THR A 81 4.56 -15.27 -12.49
N GLU A 82 5.89 -15.17 -12.61
CA GLU A 82 6.82 -15.73 -11.63
C GLU A 82 6.70 -15.07 -10.25
N ALA A 83 6.64 -13.73 -10.20
CA ALA A 83 6.52 -13.00 -8.94
C ALA A 83 5.18 -13.26 -8.24
N PHE A 84 4.08 -13.24 -8.99
CA PHE A 84 2.74 -13.46 -8.45
C PHE A 84 2.54 -14.90 -7.99
N ARG A 85 3.03 -15.88 -8.77
CA ARG A 85 3.04 -17.29 -8.35
C ARG A 85 3.81 -17.48 -7.05
N CYS A 86 5.01 -16.90 -6.97
CA CYS A 86 5.83 -16.99 -5.76
C CYS A 86 5.09 -16.38 -4.55
N PHE A 87 4.47 -15.22 -4.72
CA PHE A 87 3.69 -14.57 -3.67
C PHE A 87 2.55 -15.45 -3.14
N LEU A 88 1.79 -16.09 -4.04
CA LEU A 88 0.68 -16.98 -3.66
C LEU A 88 1.16 -18.26 -2.95
N MET A 89 2.31 -18.79 -3.38
CA MET A 89 2.92 -19.99 -2.80
C MET A 89 3.75 -19.71 -1.53
N SER A 90 4.13 -18.46 -1.27
CA SER A 90 4.95 -18.06 -0.12
C SER A 90 4.28 -18.49 1.18
N SER A 91 5.05 -19.14 2.04
CA SER A 91 4.63 -19.56 3.39
C SER A 91 5.34 -18.77 4.49
N ALA A 92 6.07 -17.72 4.10
CA ALA A 92 6.76 -16.85 5.04
C ALA A 92 5.76 -16.06 5.90
N GLU A 93 6.21 -15.67 7.09
CA GLU A 93 5.45 -14.86 8.05
C GLU A 93 4.95 -13.54 7.44
N GLU A 94 5.77 -12.92 6.60
CA GLU A 94 5.37 -11.86 5.69
C GLU A 94 5.29 -12.43 4.27
N LYS A 95 4.07 -12.49 3.72
CA LYS A 95 3.80 -13.05 2.39
C LYS A 95 4.71 -12.41 1.33
N GLY A 96 5.45 -13.26 0.61
CA GLY A 96 6.32 -12.83 -0.47
C GLY A 96 7.68 -12.27 -0.04
N SER A 97 8.01 -12.27 1.26
CA SER A 97 9.35 -11.88 1.74
C SER A 97 10.48 -12.78 1.22
N ASP A 98 10.17 -14.03 0.87
CA ASP A 98 11.05 -14.99 0.19
C ASP A 98 11.07 -14.82 -1.35
N CYS A 99 10.22 -13.95 -1.90
CA CYS A 99 10.00 -13.76 -3.34
C CYS A 99 10.58 -12.46 -3.90
N VAL A 100 11.46 -11.79 -3.14
CA VAL A 100 12.01 -10.46 -3.50
C VAL A 100 12.66 -10.47 -4.88
N HIS A 101 13.37 -11.53 -5.25
CA HIS A 101 14.11 -11.57 -6.52
C HIS A 101 13.17 -11.52 -7.75
N PRO A 102 12.12 -12.36 -7.86
CA PRO A 102 11.08 -12.20 -8.88
C PRO A 102 10.46 -10.79 -8.95
N PHE A 103 10.12 -10.18 -7.81
CA PHE A 103 9.52 -8.84 -7.77
C PHE A 103 10.50 -7.76 -8.27
N VAL A 104 11.78 -7.87 -7.93
CA VAL A 104 12.81 -6.96 -8.45
C VAL A 104 12.95 -7.11 -9.97
N ALA A 105 12.91 -8.32 -10.49
CA ALA A 105 12.97 -8.56 -11.94
C ALA A 105 11.76 -7.96 -12.68
N LEU A 106 10.55 -8.10 -12.11
CA LEU A 106 9.34 -7.45 -12.63
C LEU A 106 9.48 -5.93 -12.62
N GLN A 107 9.93 -5.35 -11.50
CA GLN A 107 10.14 -3.90 -11.40
C GLN A 107 11.18 -3.39 -12.40
N SER A 108 12.27 -4.15 -12.60
CA SER A 108 13.28 -3.82 -13.60
C SER A 108 12.72 -3.85 -15.02
N CYS A 109 11.83 -4.80 -15.31
CA CYS A 109 11.16 -4.88 -16.61
C CYS A 109 10.22 -3.69 -16.85
N ILE A 110 9.41 -3.33 -15.86
CA ILE A 110 8.50 -2.16 -15.92
C ILE A 110 9.30 -0.87 -16.18
N LYS A 111 10.41 -0.69 -15.46
CA LYS A 111 11.30 0.48 -15.65
C LYS A 111 11.89 0.57 -17.06
N ALA A 112 12.23 -0.58 -17.66
CA ALA A 112 12.73 -0.64 -19.02
C ALA A 112 11.63 -0.47 -20.08
N ASN A 113 10.37 -0.72 -19.72
CA ASN A 113 9.22 -0.72 -20.61
C ASN A 113 8.07 0.08 -19.97
N PRO A 114 8.09 1.42 -20.00
CA PRO A 114 7.04 2.24 -19.39
C PRO A 114 5.66 2.03 -20.04
N ASN A 115 5.61 1.50 -21.27
CA ASN A 115 4.38 1.12 -21.97
C ASN A 115 3.98 -0.35 -21.75
N ALA A 116 4.66 -1.10 -20.86
CA ALA A 116 4.38 -2.52 -20.63
C ALA A 116 3.03 -2.79 -19.98
N PHE A 117 2.51 -1.80 -19.26
CA PHE A 117 1.21 -1.85 -18.61
C PHE A 117 0.42 -0.63 -19.07
N SER A 118 -0.89 -0.81 -19.24
CA SER A 118 -1.79 0.27 -19.67
C SER A 118 -1.61 1.49 -18.77
N LYS A 119 -1.66 2.70 -19.35
CA LYS A 119 -1.53 3.94 -18.56
C LYS A 119 -2.53 3.99 -17.40
N GLU A 120 -3.75 3.47 -17.57
CA GLU A 120 -4.76 3.32 -16.51
C GLU A 120 -4.27 2.54 -15.28
N VAL A 121 -3.26 1.68 -15.44
CA VAL A 121 -2.66 0.85 -14.41
C VAL A 121 -1.40 1.50 -13.79
N LEU A 122 -0.74 2.40 -14.54
CA LEU A 122 0.51 3.08 -14.16
C LEU A 122 0.35 4.57 -13.83
N GLU A 123 -0.81 5.17 -14.07
CA GLU A 123 -1.12 6.59 -13.90
C GLU A 123 -1.21 6.98 -12.42
N ASP A 124 -0.04 7.05 -11.80
CA ASP A 124 0.25 7.83 -10.60
C ASP A 124 1.65 8.53 -10.68
N LYS A 125 2.44 8.31 -11.75
CA LYS A 125 3.87 8.74 -11.77
C LYS A 125 4.41 9.47 -13.01
N GLU A 126 3.61 9.86 -14.00
CA GLU A 126 4.15 10.57 -15.18
C GLU A 126 3.28 11.74 -15.65
N GLU A 127 3.31 12.85 -14.91
CA GLU A 127 3.19 14.19 -15.48
C GLU A 127 4.48 14.97 -15.18
N THR A 128 5.53 14.73 -15.97
CA THR A 128 6.58 15.70 -16.31
C THR A 128 7.59 15.01 -17.22
N ASP A 129 7.61 15.37 -18.50
CA ASP A 129 8.80 15.84 -19.26
C ASP A 129 8.61 15.64 -20.79
N LYS A 130 8.40 16.79 -21.46
CA LYS A 130 8.82 17.15 -22.83
C LYS A 130 8.14 16.49 -24.05
N LYS A 131 7.22 17.26 -24.63
CA LYS A 131 7.28 17.58 -26.07
C LYS A 131 7.50 19.08 -26.23
N GLU A 132 8.68 19.42 -26.72
CA GLU A 132 9.09 20.74 -27.19
C GLU A 132 8.40 21.03 -28.52
N GLU A 133 7.64 22.12 -28.60
CA GLU A 133 7.40 22.88 -29.84
C GLU A 133 7.24 24.36 -29.48
N GLU A 134 8.08 25.16 -30.14
CA GLU A 134 8.32 26.57 -29.98
C GLU A 134 7.16 27.43 -30.54
N GLN A 135 6.63 28.37 -29.74
CA GLN A 135 6.24 29.76 -30.10
C GLN A 135 5.47 30.48 -28.96
N GLN A 136 6.16 31.40 -28.27
CA GLN A 136 5.80 32.65 -27.51
C GLN A 136 4.35 32.95 -27.01
N PRO A 137 4.14 33.87 -26.02
CA PRO A 137 4.94 34.37 -24.88
C PRO A 137 4.19 34.23 -23.50
N PRO A 138 4.76 34.60 -22.34
CA PRO A 138 4.21 34.23 -21.03
C PRO A 138 3.10 35.19 -20.56
N VAL A 139 1.90 34.68 -20.31
CA VAL A 139 0.88 35.39 -19.53
C VAL A 139 1.10 35.07 -18.06
N GLN A 140 1.63 36.04 -17.33
CA GLN A 140 1.74 35.98 -15.87
C GLN A 140 0.32 35.94 -15.27
N GLN A 141 -0.11 34.78 -14.78
CA GLN A 141 -1.20 34.74 -13.82
C GLN A 141 -0.62 35.09 -12.45
N ASP A 142 -0.92 36.31 -12.02
CA ASP A 142 -0.69 36.86 -10.68
C ASP A 142 -1.48 36.03 -9.66
N HIS A 143 -0.99 34.84 -9.33
CA HIS A 143 -1.44 34.11 -8.17
C HIS A 143 -0.82 34.78 -6.94
N ARG A 144 -1.47 35.86 -6.47
CA ARG A 144 -1.22 36.37 -5.13
C ARG A 144 -1.61 35.30 -4.13
N ILE A 145 -0.63 34.51 -3.72
CA ILE A 145 -0.74 33.60 -2.57
C ILE A 145 -1.03 34.49 -1.37
N ILE A 146 -2.28 34.51 -0.91
CA ILE A 146 -2.67 35.18 0.33
C ILE A 146 -2.16 34.30 1.46
N PRO A 147 -1.14 34.73 2.23
CA PRO A 147 -0.64 33.91 3.32
C PRO A 147 -1.70 33.84 4.42
N PRO A 148 -1.81 32.69 5.10
CA PRO A 148 -2.78 32.51 6.16
C PRO A 148 -2.50 33.44 7.35
N LEU A 149 -3.54 33.82 8.11
CA LEU A 149 -3.48 34.87 9.13
C LEU A 149 -2.45 34.63 10.26
N TRP A 150 -2.00 33.39 10.44
CA TRP A 150 -0.96 33.02 11.41
C TRP A 150 0.47 33.38 10.95
N ALA A 151 0.67 33.72 9.69
CA ALA A 151 1.97 34.14 9.14
C ALA A 151 2.29 35.63 9.35
N LYS A 152 1.42 36.38 10.04
CA LYS A 152 1.66 37.78 10.37
C LYS A 152 2.35 37.84 11.74
N ASP A 153 3.65 38.13 11.77
CA ASP A 153 4.36 38.43 13.03
C ASP A 153 3.64 39.56 13.79
N PRO A 154 3.44 39.44 15.11
CA PRO A 154 2.94 40.56 15.91
C PRO A 154 3.95 41.72 15.84
N PRO A 155 3.50 42.99 15.77
CA PRO A 155 4.40 44.11 15.63
C PRO A 155 5.37 44.19 16.81
N ARG A 156 6.66 43.96 16.55
CA ARG A 156 7.75 44.34 17.45
C ARG A 156 7.74 45.86 17.59
N SER A 157 7.09 46.35 18.63
CA SER A 157 7.22 47.75 19.06
C SER A 157 8.63 47.95 19.61
N GLY A 158 9.53 48.41 18.74
CA GLY A 158 10.80 48.98 19.14
C GLY A 158 10.56 50.34 19.78
N LYS A 159 10.99 50.52 21.02
CA LYS A 159 11.32 51.83 21.57
C LYS A 159 12.80 51.88 21.89
N SER A 160 13.56 52.37 20.92
CA SER A 160 14.81 53.07 21.19
C SER A 160 14.48 54.56 21.37
N LYS A 161 15.28 55.22 22.22
CA LYS A 161 15.47 56.68 22.37
C LYS A 161 14.63 57.39 23.45
N LEU A 162 15.18 57.54 24.66
CA LEU A 162 15.92 58.75 25.09
C LEU A 162 16.74 58.44 26.34
#